data_AF-A0A957NFX0-F1
#
_entry.id   AF-A0A957NFX0-F1
#
_cell.length_a   1.000
_cell.length_b   1.000
_cell.length_c   1.000
_cell.angle_alpha   90.00
_cell.angle_beta   90.00
_cell.angle_gamma   90.00
#
_symmetry.space_group_name_H-M   'P 1'
#
loop_
_entity.id
_entity.type
_entity.pdbx_description
1 polymer ?
#
loop_
_entity_poly.entity_id
_entity_poly.type
_entity_poly.pdbx_seq_one_letter_code
_entity_poly.pdbx_strand_id
1 'polypeptide(L)'
;MDATPRRPIGLPVKIGLLFAAIAIILSVVGVIRNPDTPVTAQTLLIAAVVSGLTWGLISWAISAAVIDVEEEIDARDDALLD
;
A
#
# COMPACT_ATOMS: atom_id res chain seq x y z
N MET A 1 17.66 -19.89 -22.71
CA MET A 1 16.57 -20.25 -21.78
C MET A 1 16.65 -19.25 -20.65
N ASP A 2 15.93 -18.13 -20.79
CA ASP A 2 16.02 -16.99 -19.88
C ASP A 2 15.45 -17.35 -18.52
N ALA A 3 16.29 -17.35 -17.49
CA ALA A 3 15.86 -17.28 -16.11
C ALA A 3 15.83 -15.80 -15.72
N THR A 4 14.74 -15.10 -16.06
CA THR A 4 14.52 -13.76 -15.51
C THR A 4 14.45 -13.91 -13.98
N PRO A 5 15.34 -13.27 -13.20
CA PRO A 5 15.27 -13.32 -11.76
C PRO A 5 13.93 -12.71 -11.35
N ARG A 6 13.00 -13.55 -10.90
CA ARG A 6 11.74 -13.09 -10.32
C ARG A 6 12.10 -12.37 -9.03
N ARG A 7 12.35 -11.07 -9.11
CA ARG A 7 12.50 -10.22 -7.92
C ARG A 7 11.24 -10.46 -7.10
N PRO A 8 11.34 -11.01 -5.88
CA PRO A 8 10.17 -11.13 -5.03
C PRO A 8 9.60 -9.73 -4.91
N ILE A 9 8.32 -9.60 -5.23
CA ILE A 9 7.58 -8.33 -5.14
C ILE A 9 7.87 -7.81 -3.73
N GLY A 10 8.58 -6.67 -3.64
CA GLY A 10 9.13 -6.18 -2.38
C GLY A 10 8.05 -6.13 -1.31
N LEU A 11 8.39 -6.55 -0.09
CA LEU A 11 7.48 -6.53 1.07
C LEU A 11 6.67 -5.21 1.17
N PRO A 12 7.24 -4.01 0.88
CA PRO A 12 6.48 -2.77 0.88
C PRO A 12 5.33 -2.72 -0.11
N VAL A 13 5.53 -3.28 -1.30
CA VAL A 13 4.53 -3.26 -2.39
C VAL A 13 3.32 -4.11 -2.03
N LYS A 14 3.54 -5.24 -1.35
CA LYS A 14 2.43 -6.08 -0.85
C LYS A 14 1.61 -5.35 0.21
N ILE A 15 2.27 -4.63 1.11
CA ILE A 15 1.61 -3.86 2.18
C ILE A 15 0.80 -2.71 1.59
N GLY A 16 1.39 -1.93 0.67
CA GLY A 16 0.68 -0.87 -0.05
C GLY A 16 -0.54 -1.37 -0.81
N LEU A 17 -0.42 -2.50 -1.52
CA LEU A 17 -1.53 -3.07 -2.27
C LEU A 17 -2.68 -3.54 -1.38
N LEU A 18 -2.38 -4.13 -0.22
CA LEU A 18 -3.39 -4.56 0.76
C LEU A 18 -4.20 -3.37 1.27
N PHE A 19 -3.53 -2.29 1.70
CA PHE A 19 -4.19 -1.09 2.19
C PHE A 19 -4.98 -0.36 1.08
N ALA A 20 -4.46 -0.33 -0.15
CA ALA A 20 -5.19 0.21 -1.29
C ALA A 20 -6.51 -0.55 -1.52
N ALA A 21 -6.47 -1.89 -1.49
CA ALA A 21 -7.67 -2.72 -1.66
C ALA A 21 -8.70 -2.46 -0.55
N ILE A 22 -8.26 -2.40 0.71
CA ILE A 22 -9.13 -2.12 1.86
C ILE A 22 -9.77 -0.72 1.72
N ALA A 23 -9.00 0.29 1.35
CA ALA A 23 -9.50 1.65 1.16
C ALA A 23 -10.50 1.77 0.01
N ILE A 24 -10.31 1.02 -1.08
CA ILE A 24 -11.26 0.94 -2.19
C ILE A 24 -12.58 0.33 -1.71
N ILE A 25 -12.52 -0.80 -1.00
CA ILE A 25 -13.72 -1.48 -0.47
C ILE A 25 -14.48 -0.54 0.47
N LEU A 26 -13.78 0.12 1.40
CA LEU A 26 -14.38 1.08 2.33
C LEU A 26 -15.01 2.28 1.60
N SER A 27 -14.36 2.82 0.55
CA SER A 27 -14.94 3.88 -0.28
C SER A 27 -16.24 3.43 -0.95
N VAL A 28 -16.26 2.24 -1.53
CA VAL A 28 -17.47 1.68 -2.18
C VAL A 28 -18.60 1.51 -1.16
N VAL A 29 -18.30 0.93 0.01
CA VAL A 29 -19.28 0.79 1.10
C VAL A 29 -19.79 2.14 1.58
N GLY A 30 -18.90 3.13 1.72
CA GLY A 30 -19.25 4.49 2.12
C GLY A 30 -20.22 5.15 1.14
N VAL A 31 -19.99 5.01 -0.16
CA VAL A 31 -20.90 5.56 -1.19
C VAL A 31 -22.26 4.85 -1.16
N ILE A 32 -22.30 3.52 -1.04
CA ILE A 32 -23.57 2.76 -0.97
C ILE A 32 -24.38 3.11 0.28
N ARG A 33 -23.72 3.42 1.41
CA ARG A 33 -24.39 3.81 2.66
C ARG A 33 -24.96 5.22 2.67
N ASN A 34 -24.63 6.07 1.70
CA ASN A 34 -25.09 7.45 1.65
C ASN A 34 -26.30 7.60 0.70
N PRO A 35 -27.52 7.80 1.22
CA PRO A 35 -28.73 7.91 0.40
C PRO A 35 -28.85 9.24 -0.37
N ASP A 36 -28.13 10.28 0.06
CA ASP A 36 -28.25 11.64 -0.49
C ASP A 36 -27.30 11.96 -1.66
N THR A 37 -26.43 11.02 -2.06
CA THR A 37 -25.43 11.28 -3.11
C THR A 37 -25.88 10.65 -4.43
N PRO A 38 -25.94 11.41 -5.54
CA PRO A 38 -26.14 10.82 -6.87
C PRO A 38 -25.04 9.80 -7.13
N VAL A 39 -25.40 8.51 -7.10
CA VAL A 39 -24.48 7.38 -7.25
C VAL A 39 -24.08 7.25 -8.72
N THR A 40 -23.29 8.19 -9.21
CA THR A 40 -22.73 8.12 -10.56
C THR A 40 -21.45 7.29 -10.54
N ALA A 41 -21.23 6.50 -11.58
CA ALA A 41 -20.01 5.68 -11.70
C ALA A 41 -18.74 6.52 -11.54
N GLN A 42 -18.79 7.79 -11.97
CA GLN A 42 -17.69 8.74 -11.85
C GLN A 42 -17.34 9.10 -10.39
N THR A 43 -18.32 9.41 -9.52
CA THR A 43 -18.02 9.72 -8.11
C THR A 43 -17.47 8.51 -7.36
N LEU A 44 -17.98 7.32 -7.67
CA LEU A 44 -17.49 6.08 -7.07
C LEU A 44 -16.05 5.76 -7.51
N LEU A 45 -15.75 5.98 -8.79
CA LEU A 45 -14.41 5.76 -9.36
C LEU A 45 -13.40 6.76 -8.79
N ILE A 46 -13.75 8.04 -8.70
CA ILE A 46 -12.89 9.07 -8.09
C ILE A 46 -12.66 8.76 -6.61
N ALA A 47 -13.72 8.45 -5.84
CA ALA A 47 -13.59 8.14 -4.42
C ALA A 47 -12.73 6.90 -4.15
N ALA A 48 -12.88 5.85 -4.96
CA ALA A 48 -12.08 4.64 -4.86
C ALA A 48 -10.62 4.86 -5.28
N VAL A 49 -10.38 5.61 -6.36
CA VAL A 49 -9.02 5.89 -6.85
C VAL A 49 -8.28 6.78 -5.86
N VAL A 50 -8.89 7.88 -5.40
CA VAL A 50 -8.27 8.78 -4.44
C VAL A 50 -8.00 8.07 -3.12
N SER A 51 -8.96 7.30 -2.58
CA SER A 51 -8.75 6.57 -1.33
C SER A 51 -7.70 5.47 -1.48
N GLY A 52 -7.79 4.66 -2.54
CA GLY A 52 -6.88 3.56 -2.81
C GLY A 52 -5.44 4.01 -3.04
N LEU A 53 -5.24 5.04 -3.86
CA LEU A 53 -3.91 5.60 -4.12
C LEU A 53 -3.32 6.23 -2.85
N THR A 54 -4.11 7.01 -2.11
CA THR A 54 -3.61 7.70 -0.91
C THR A 54 -3.18 6.69 0.16
N TRP A 55 -4.05 5.77 0.54
CA TRP A 55 -3.73 4.78 1.58
C TRP A 55 -2.69 3.77 1.11
N GLY A 56 -2.72 3.37 -0.16
CA GLY A 56 -1.72 2.45 -0.72
C GLY A 56 -0.31 3.04 -0.75
N LEU A 57 -0.16 4.29 -1.18
CA LEU A 57 1.13 4.98 -1.22
C LEU A 57 1.68 5.24 0.18
N ILE A 58 0.83 5.69 1.11
CA ILE A 58 1.23 5.92 2.51
C ILE A 58 1.75 4.62 3.13
N SER A 59 1.00 3.52 3.02
CA SER A 59 1.41 2.24 3.61
C SER A 59 2.65 1.64 2.94
N TRP A 60 2.80 1.81 1.62
CA TRP A 60 4.04 1.46 0.91
C TRP A 60 5.24 2.26 1.42
N ALA A 61 5.10 3.57 1.57
CA ALA A 61 6.19 4.43 2.03
C ALA A 61 6.60 4.12 3.49
N ILE A 62 5.63 3.91 4.38
CA ILE A 62 5.90 3.54 5.77
C ILE A 62 6.64 2.21 5.85
N SER A 63 6.16 1.20 5.12
CA SER A 63 6.82 -0.12 5.12
C SER A 63 8.21 -0.09 4.49
N ALA A 64 8.42 0.72 3.45
CA ALA A 64 9.75 0.93 2.89
C ALA A 64 10.69 1.58 3.92
N ALA A 65 10.23 2.61 4.64
CA ALA A 65 11.01 3.28 5.67
C ALA A 65 11.33 2.37 6.87
N VAL A 66 10.40 1.50 7.28
CA VAL A 66 10.65 0.53 8.36
C VAL A 66 11.74 -0.46 7.96
N ILE A 67 11.68 -1.00 6.74
CA ILE A 67 12.69 -1.97 6.25
C ILE A 67 14.08 -1.32 6.17
N ASP A 68 14.15 -0.07 5.71
CA ASP A 68 15.40 0.71 5.66
C ASP A 68 16.02 0.86 7.06
N VAL A 69 15.18 1.13 8.07
CA VAL A 69 15.60 1.22 9.48
C VAL A 69 16.01 -0.14 10.05
N GLU A 70 15.30 -1.22 9.72
CA GLU A 70 15.65 -2.58 10.16
C GLU A 70 17.02 -2.99 9.61
N GLU A 71 17.28 -2.74 8.31
CA GLU A 71 18.57 -3.03 7.67
C GLU A 71 19.72 -2.20 8.29
N GLU A 72 19.47 -0.93 8.63
CA GLU A 72 20.46 -0.10 9.33
C GLU A 72 20.75 -0.59 10.75
N ILE A 73 19.73 -1.07 11.48
CA ILE A 73 19.90 -1.62 12.83
C ILE A 73 20.72 -2.90 12.78
N ASP A 74 20.40 -3.82 11.87
CA ASP A 74 21.10 -5.11 11.71
C ASP A 74 22.57 -4.87 11.35
N ALA A 75 22.85 -3.99 10.38
CA ALA A 75 24.21 -3.64 9.98
C ALA A 75 25.03 -3.01 11.14
N ARG A 76 24.37 -2.25 12.01
CA ARG A 76 25.00 -1.67 13.20
C ARG A 76 25.26 -2.71 14.30
N ASP A 77 24.36 -3.68 14.47
CA ASP A 77 24.51 -4.75 15.45
C ASP A 77 25.70 -5.65 15.08
N ASP A 78 25.81 -6.05 13.80
CA ASP A 78 26.94 -6.80 13.27
C ASP A 78 28.29 -6.08 13.54
N ALA A 79 28.33 -4.76 13.31
CA ALA A 79 29.53 -3.95 13.55
C ALA A 79 29.91 -3.78 15.03
N LEU A 80 29.01 -4.07 15.97
CA LEU A 80 29.30 -4.06 17.42
C LEU A 80 29.78 -5.42 17.92
N LEU A 81 29.54 -6.50 17.16
CA LEU A 81 29.92 -7.86 17.51
C LEU A 81 31.30 -8.28 16.93
N ASP A 82 31.82 -7.52 15.98
CA ASP A 82 33.19 -7.62 15.43
C ASP A 82 34.22 -6.81 16.24
#